data_AF-A0A938GMI7-F1
#
_entry.id   AF-A0A938GMI7-F1
#
_cell.length_a   1.000
_cell.length_b   1.000
_cell.length_c   1.000
_cell.angle_alpha   90.00
_cell.angle_beta   90.00
_cell.angle_gamma   90.00
#
_symmetry.space_group_name_H-M   'P 1'
#
loop_
_entity.id
_entity.type
_entity.pdbx_description
1 polymer ?
#
loop_
_entity_poly.entity_id
_entity_poly.type
_entity_poly.pdbx_seq_one_letter_code
_entity_poly.pdbx_strand_id
1 'polypeptide(L)'
;MARLQGLMAGMPMTLELELGTHKLNHRRLRVLGGQTPCQCFHDPQRRVRLHAAQRKKIFSELFGQYWQFAQCMPERTPHTLTAAWRWVVQDWLRCQNWIKIRTNNQKTVSTNSNGFLSHN
;
A
#
# COMPACT_ATOMS: atom_id res chain seq x y z
N MET A 1 -14.01 9.27 20.09
CA MET A 1 -14.03 8.47 18.85
C MET A 1 -14.44 7.02 19.14
N ALA A 2 -15.73 6.73 19.37
CA ALA A 2 -16.16 5.39 19.84
C ALA A 2 -17.50 4.89 19.25
N ARG A 3 -17.96 5.43 18.11
CA ARG A 3 -19.35 5.21 17.63
C ARG A 3 -19.53 4.47 16.30
N LEU A 4 -18.47 3.85 15.75
CA LEU A 4 -18.58 3.08 14.49
C LEU A 4 -18.16 1.60 14.60
N GLN A 5 -17.54 1.17 15.71
CA GLN A 5 -17.17 -0.23 15.89
C GLN A 5 -18.39 -1.16 15.99
N GLY A 6 -19.54 -0.67 16.47
CA GLY A 6 -20.77 -1.46 16.56
C GLY A 6 -21.54 -1.64 15.24
N LEU A 7 -21.26 -0.84 14.20
CA LEU A 7 -22.01 -0.87 12.94
C LEU A 7 -21.46 -1.88 11.91
N MET A 8 -20.31 -2.49 12.19
CA MET A 8 -19.65 -3.43 11.28
C MET A 8 -19.84 -4.90 11.67
N ALA A 9 -20.34 -5.16 12.89
CA ALA A 9 -20.69 -6.51 13.32
C ALA A 9 -21.85 -7.08 12.48
N GLY A 10 -21.53 -7.91 11.49
CA GLY A 10 -22.52 -8.59 10.63
C GLY A 10 -22.56 -8.14 9.16
N MET A 11 -21.70 -7.20 8.74
CA MET A 11 -21.59 -6.88 7.31
C MET A 11 -20.87 -8.00 6.55
N PRO A 12 -21.29 -8.31 5.30
CA PRO A 12 -20.51 -9.16 4.41
C PRO A 12 -19.10 -8.58 4.25
N MET A 13 -18.07 -9.43 4.35
CA MET A 13 -16.65 -9.04 4.26
C MET A 13 -16.34 -8.13 3.05
N THR A 14 -17.06 -8.32 1.94
CA THR A 14 -16.96 -7.50 0.73
C THR A 14 -17.35 -6.04 0.97
N LEU A 15 -18.42 -5.79 1.73
CA LEU A 15 -18.92 -4.45 2.03
C LEU A 15 -17.97 -3.71 2.99
N GLU A 16 -17.38 -4.42 3.97
CA GLU A 16 -16.38 -3.83 4.86
C GLU A 16 -15.12 -3.42 4.11
N LEU A 17 -14.67 -4.28 3.19
CA LEU A 17 -13.52 -4.03 2.35
C LEU A 17 -13.76 -2.82 1.44
N GLU A 18 -14.94 -2.71 0.84
CA GLU A 18 -15.35 -1.56 0.03
C GLU A 18 -15.38 -0.26 0.85
N LEU A 19 -16.00 -0.28 2.03
CA LEU A 19 -16.07 0.88 2.92
C LEU A 19 -14.67 1.32 3.40
N GLY A 20 -13.84 0.35 3.77
CA GLY A 20 -12.45 0.57 4.20
C GLY A 20 -11.62 1.19 3.08
N THR A 21 -11.74 0.63 1.88
CA THR A 21 -11.05 1.12 0.67
C THR A 21 -11.51 2.52 0.30
N HIS A 22 -12.81 2.77 0.34
CA HIS A 22 -13.38 4.10 0.10
C HIS A 22 -12.82 5.13 1.09
N LYS A 23 -12.87 4.83 2.40
CA LYS A 23 -12.33 5.74 3.43
C LYS A 23 -10.84 6.02 3.23
N LEU A 24 -10.04 5.00 2.92
CA LEU A 24 -8.62 5.17 2.64
C LEU A 24 -8.37 6.01 1.39
N ASN A 25 -9.12 5.77 0.32
CA ASN A 25 -8.95 6.46 -0.96
C ASN A 25 -9.37 7.94 -0.91
N HIS A 26 -10.27 8.30 0.01
CA HIS A 26 -10.72 9.68 0.22
C HIS A 26 -10.08 10.36 1.43
N ARG A 27 -9.16 9.69 2.14
CA ARG A 27 -8.39 10.31 3.23
C ARG A 27 -7.22 11.10 2.65
N ARG A 28 -7.07 12.35 3.09
CA ARG A 28 -5.88 13.16 2.76
C ARG A 28 -4.65 12.60 3.46
N LEU A 29 -3.55 12.44 2.72
CA LEU A 29 -2.30 11.90 3.24
C LEU A 29 -1.18 12.93 3.11
N ARG A 30 -0.44 13.16 4.21
CA ARG A 30 0.69 14.11 4.23
C ARG A 30 1.78 13.76 3.22
N VAL A 31 2.02 12.45 3.05
CA VAL A 31 2.95 11.88 2.04
C VAL A 31 2.53 12.21 0.60
N LEU A 32 1.25 12.46 0.35
CA LEU A 32 0.73 12.87 -0.96
C LEU A 32 0.58 14.40 -1.06
N GLY A 33 1.35 15.17 -0.27
CA GLY A 33 1.22 16.64 -0.25
C GLY A 33 -0.15 17.13 0.22
N GLY A 34 -0.84 16.36 1.05
CA GLY A 34 -2.19 16.69 1.52
C GLY A 34 -3.31 16.33 0.53
N GLN A 35 -3.00 15.68 -0.59
CA GLN A 35 -3.99 15.14 -1.52
C GLN A 35 -4.52 13.77 -1.04
N THR A 36 -5.68 13.38 -1.58
CA THR A 36 -6.24 12.03 -1.37
C THR A 36 -5.68 11.05 -2.41
N PRO A 37 -5.58 9.74 -2.09
CA PRO A 37 -5.20 8.75 -3.10
C PRO A 37 -6.06 8.79 -4.36
N CYS A 38 -7.37 8.99 -4.25
CA CYS A 38 -8.23 9.19 -5.43
C CYS A 38 -7.75 10.40 -6.26
N GLN A 39 -7.43 11.54 -5.66
CA GLN A 39 -6.95 12.68 -6.44
C GLN A 39 -5.61 12.40 -7.16
N CYS A 40 -4.70 11.64 -6.53
CA CYS A 40 -3.39 11.34 -7.13
C CYS A 40 -3.44 10.22 -8.17
N PHE A 41 -4.29 9.21 -7.98
CA PHE A 41 -4.30 7.96 -8.75
C PHE A 41 -5.54 7.78 -9.64
N HIS A 42 -6.60 8.57 -9.43
CA HIS A 42 -7.78 8.65 -10.31
C HIS A 42 -7.73 9.88 -11.23
N ASP A 43 -6.58 10.14 -11.86
CA ASP A 43 -6.54 11.01 -13.04
C ASP A 43 -7.08 10.21 -14.26
N PRO A 44 -8.23 10.58 -14.86
CA PRO A 44 -8.81 9.84 -15.97
C PRO A 44 -7.91 9.75 -17.21
N GLN A 45 -7.00 10.72 -17.40
CA GLN A 45 -6.06 10.77 -18.51
C GLN A 45 -4.82 9.92 -18.28
N ARG A 46 -4.44 9.68 -17.02
CA ARG A 46 -3.28 8.85 -16.64
C ARG A 46 -3.65 7.45 -16.17
N ARG A 47 -4.94 7.16 -16.03
CA ARG A 47 -5.43 5.87 -15.53
C ARG A 47 -5.20 4.77 -16.57
N VAL A 48 -4.39 3.78 -16.20
CA VAL A 48 -4.29 2.53 -16.96
C VAL A 48 -5.65 1.84 -16.92
N ARG A 49 -6.26 1.64 -18.09
CA ARG A 49 -7.54 0.92 -18.23
C ARG A 49 -7.24 -0.53 -18.54
N LEU A 50 -7.46 -1.40 -17.55
CA LEU A 50 -7.29 -2.85 -17.68
C LEU A 50 -8.65 -3.53 -17.76
N HIS A 51 -8.86 -4.33 -18.80
CA HIS A 51 -10.01 -5.23 -18.91
C HIS A 51 -9.93 -6.34 -17.86
N ALA A 52 -11.07 -6.97 -17.56
CA ALA A 52 -11.17 -8.00 -16.51
C ALA A 52 -10.17 -9.15 -16.74
N ALA A 53 -10.02 -9.61 -17.98
CA ALA A 53 -9.06 -10.66 -18.34
C ALA A 53 -7.61 -10.25 -18.07
N GLN A 54 -7.24 -8.99 -18.37
CA GLN A 54 -5.91 -8.46 -18.10
C GLN A 54 -5.64 -8.41 -16.59
N ARG A 55 -6.60 -7.91 -15.80
CA ARG A 55 -6.48 -7.88 -14.34
C ARG A 55 -6.28 -9.27 -13.75
N LYS A 56 -7.05 -10.26 -14.23
CA LYS A 56 -6.90 -11.66 -13.81
C LYS A 56 -5.51 -12.19 -14.13
N LYS A 57 -5.03 -11.98 -15.37
CA LYS A 57 -3.70 -12.41 -15.79
C LYS A 57 -2.60 -11.80 -14.91
N ILE A 58 -2.63 -10.48 -14.72
CA ILE A 58 -1.68 -9.75 -13.89
C ILE A 58 -1.70 -10.28 -12.46
N PHE A 59 -2.89 -10.48 -11.88
CA PHE A 59 -3.01 -11.01 -10.53
C PHE A 59 -2.44 -12.41 -10.40
N SER A 60 -2.71 -13.31 -11.36
CA SER A 60 -2.14 -14.66 -11.35
C SER A 60 -0.61 -14.65 -11.44
N GLU A 61 -0.04 -13.76 -12.25
CA GLU A 61 1.41 -13.61 -12.39
C GLU A 61 2.05 -13.10 -11.09
N LEU A 62 1.52 -12.01 -10.52
CA LEU A 62 1.96 -11.45 -9.25
C LEU A 62 1.86 -12.47 -8.12
N PHE A 63 0.74 -13.19 -8.05
CA PHE A 63 0.51 -14.17 -6.99
C PHE A 63 1.45 -15.37 -7.12
N GLY A 64 1.74 -15.83 -8.33
CA GLY A 64 2.73 -16.87 -8.59
C GLY A 64 4.13 -16.46 -8.12
N GLN A 65 4.59 -15.26 -8.49
CA GLN A 65 5.89 -14.72 -8.07
C GLN A 65 5.97 -14.54 -6.54
N TYR A 66 4.92 -13.98 -5.95
CA TYR A 66 4.79 -13.84 -4.50
C TYR A 66 4.89 -15.18 -3.78
N TRP A 67 4.19 -16.21 -4.27
CA TRP A 67 4.19 -17.51 -3.63
C TRP A 67 5.57 -18.18 -3.70
N GLN A 68 6.25 -18.11 -4.84
CA GLN A 68 7.63 -18.60 -4.98
C GLN A 68 8.57 -17.89 -4.00
N PHE A 69 8.46 -16.57 -3.87
CA PHE A 69 9.29 -15.81 -2.93
C PHE A 69 8.98 -16.18 -1.48
N ALA A 70 7.70 -16.24 -1.11
CA ALA A 70 7.24 -16.57 0.24
C ALA A 70 7.66 -17.98 0.69
N GLN A 71 7.72 -18.94 -0.24
CA GLN A 71 8.21 -20.29 0.04
C GLN A 71 9.68 -20.31 0.47
N CYS A 72 10.50 -19.42 -0.07
CA CYS A 72 11.92 -19.33 0.26
C CYS A 72 12.22 -18.49 1.51
N MET A 73 11.21 -17.84 2.11
CA MET A 73 11.42 -17.01 3.29
C MET A 73 11.64 -17.84 4.55
N PRO A 74 12.67 -17.52 5.37
CA PRO A 74 12.94 -18.23 6.62
C PRO A 74 11.85 -17.98 7.67
N GLU A 75 11.18 -16.82 7.64
CA GLU A 75 10.13 -16.44 8.58
C GLU A 75 8.91 -15.84 7.85
N ARG A 76 7.72 -16.39 8.14
CA ARG A 76 6.45 -16.02 7.49
C ARG A 76 5.48 -15.41 8.48
N THR A 77 5.82 -14.25 9.03
CA THR A 77 4.88 -13.47 9.83
C THR A 77 3.97 -12.64 8.92
N PRO A 78 2.81 -12.18 9.41
CA PRO A 78 1.96 -11.28 8.63
C PRO A 78 2.70 -10.03 8.13
N HIS A 79 3.67 -9.54 8.91
CA HIS A 79 4.49 -8.39 8.54
C HIS A 79 5.45 -8.71 7.38
N THR A 80 6.18 -9.82 7.46
CA THR A 80 7.16 -10.20 6.42
C THR A 80 6.46 -10.59 5.12
N LEU A 81 5.31 -11.27 5.19
CA LEU A 81 4.48 -11.60 4.02
C LEU A 81 3.90 -10.34 3.36
N THR A 82 3.46 -9.36 4.15
CA THR A 82 3.00 -8.06 3.61
C THR A 82 4.13 -7.31 2.92
N ALA A 83 5.34 -7.33 3.49
CA ALA A 83 6.52 -6.71 2.88
C ALA A 83 6.91 -7.41 1.56
N ALA A 84 6.89 -8.74 1.53
CA ALA A 84 7.13 -9.53 0.33
C ALA A 84 6.11 -9.22 -0.78
N TRP A 85 4.82 -9.16 -0.46
CA TRP A 85 3.79 -8.78 -1.42
C TRP A 85 4.03 -7.40 -2.02
N ARG A 86 4.34 -6.40 -1.16
CA ARG A 86 4.67 -5.04 -1.62
C ARG A 86 5.88 -5.03 -2.55
N TRP A 87 6.91 -5.79 -2.21
CA TRP A 87 8.13 -5.88 -3.02
C TRP A 87 7.84 -6.47 -4.41
N VAL A 88 7.11 -7.59 -4.49
CA VAL A 88 6.75 -8.22 -5.77
C VAL A 88 5.90 -7.29 -6.64
N VAL A 89 4.88 -6.66 -6.06
CA VAL A 89 4.05 -5.70 -6.79
C VAL A 89 4.87 -4.51 -7.30
N GLN A 90 5.76 -3.97 -6.46
CA GLN A 90 6.63 -2.87 -6.82
C GLN A 90 7.58 -3.25 -7.97
N ASP A 91 8.23 -4.42 -7.88
CA ASP A 91 9.16 -4.88 -8.92
C ASP A 91 8.44 -5.10 -10.25
N TRP A 92 7.28 -5.77 -10.22
CA TRP A 92 6.45 -5.96 -11.42
C TRP A 92 6.05 -4.63 -12.06
N LEU A 93 5.53 -3.68 -11.28
CA LEU A 93 5.14 -2.35 -11.78
C LEU A 93 6.32 -1.58 -12.38
N ARG A 94 7.52 -1.76 -11.82
CA ARG A 94 8.76 -1.19 -12.36
C ARG A 94 9.13 -1.82 -13.70
N CYS A 95 9.06 -3.14 -13.81
CA CYS A 95 9.32 -3.88 -15.06
C CYS A 95 8.34 -3.49 -16.18
N GLN A 96 7.09 -3.15 -15.83
CA GLN A 96 6.13 -2.62 -16.80
C GLN A 96 6.37 -1.14 -17.16
N ASN A 97 7.37 -0.48 -16.57
CA ASN A 97 7.61 0.97 -16.67
C ASN A 97 6.44 1.85 -16.19
N TRP A 98 5.56 1.33 -15.32
CA TRP A 98 4.42 2.09 -14.79
C TRP A 98 4.80 2.98 -13.62
N ILE A 99 5.87 2.61 -12.90
CA ILE A 99 6.45 3.42 -11.83
C ILE A 99 7.96 3.58 -12.05
N LYS A 100 8.49 4.69 -11.54
CA LYS A 100 9.93 4.91 -11.39
C LYS A 100 10.23 5.13 -9.91
N ILE A 101 11.06 4.28 -9.34
CA ILE A 101 11.50 4.41 -7.97
C ILE A 101 12.69 5.37 -7.96
N ARG A 102 12.54 6.49 -7.25
CA ARG A 102 13.66 7.38 -6.95
C ARG A 102 14.17 7.01 -5.57
N THR A 103 15.41 6.57 -5.47
CA THR A 103 16.11 6.53 -4.18
C THR A 103 16.38 7.97 -3.78
N ASN A 104 15.64 8.46 -2.80
CA ASN A 104 16.02 9.70 -2.14
C ASN A 104 17.26 9.35 -1.31
N ASN A 105 18.46 9.70 -1.78
CA ASN A 105 19.65 9.74 -0.95
C ASN A 105 19.44 10.82 0.10
N GLN A 106 18.62 10.53 1.11
CA GLN A 106 18.53 11.38 2.28
C GLN A 106 19.92 11.34 2.92
N LYS A 107 20.59 12.49 2.91
CA LYS A 107 21.77 12.74 3.76
C LYS A 107 21.43 12.22 5.15
N THR A 108 22.30 11.41 5.71
CA THR A 108 22.25 10.94 7.10
C THR A 108 21.96 12.15 7.98
N VAL A 109 20.72 12.28 8.46
CA VAL A 109 20.43 13.29 9.48
C VAL A 109 21.08 12.74 10.73
N SER A 110 22.18 13.36 11.14
CA SER A 110 22.82 13.09 12.42
C SER A 110 21.76 13.27 13.49
N THR A 111 21.33 12.16 14.09
CA THR A 111 20.50 12.17 15.28
C THR A 111 21.39 12.64 16.41
N ASN A 112 21.61 13.95 16.54
CA ASN A 112 22.07 14.52 17.80
C ASN A 112 20.92 14.32 18.79
N SER A 113 21.00 13.21 19.51
CA SER A 113 20.17 12.89 20.68
C SER A 113 20.53 13.87 21.80
N ASN A 114 20.08 15.12 21.68
CA ASN A 114 19.98 15.98 22.85
C ASN A 114 18.68 15.59 23.56
N GLY A 115 18.87 14.99 24.73
CA GLY A 115 17.82 14.45 25.57
C GLY A 115 16.65 15.41 25.74
N PHE A 116 15.45 14.90 25.49
CA PHE A 116 14.22 15.53 25.95
C PHE A 116 14.23 15.52 27.48
N LEU A 117 14.70 16.62 28.08
CA LEU A 117 14.42 16.91 29.48
C LEU A 117 12.94 17.31 29.57
N SER A 118 12.13 16.38 30.08
CA SER A 118 10.77 16.62 30.52
C SER A 118 10.81 17.39 31.84
N HIS A 119 10.35 18.64 31.84
CA HIS A 119 9.88 19.31 33.04
C HIS A 119 8.36 19.37 32.99
N ASN A 120 7.72 18.72 33.96
CA ASN A 120 6.62 19.23 34.77
C ASN A 120 6.29 18.19 35.84
#